data_AF-A0A0U1D9L4-F1
#
_entry.id   AF-A0A0U1D9L4-F1
#
_cell.length_a   1.000
_cell.length_b   1.000
_cell.length_c   1.000
_cell.angle_alpha   90.00
_cell.angle_beta   90.00
_cell.angle_gamma   90.00
#
_symmetry.space_group_name_H-M   'P 1'
#
loop_
_entity.id
_entity.type
_entity.pdbx_description
1 polymer ?
#
loop_
_entity_poly.entity_id
_entity_poly.type
_entity_poly.pdbx_seq_one_letter_code
_entity_poly.pdbx_strand_id
1 'polypeptide(L)' 'MIRKVEIEIDVDLIDEAIRRFHLADAREAVNLALRTLLTEAEADEPAEEYDEFSDLSAWQPHRGGDSGP' A
#
# COMPACT_ATOMS: atom_id res chain seq x y z
N MET A 1 -0.09 -19.85 4.14
CA MET A 1 0.65 -21.11 3.94
C MET A 1 2.01 -20.76 3.36
N ILE A 2 3.11 -21.31 3.91
CA ILE A 2 4.46 -21.04 3.39
C ILE A 2 4.90 -22.23 2.56
N ARG A 3 5.38 -22.00 1.33
CA ARG A 3 5.95 -23.02 0.45
C ARG A 3 7.37 -22.63 0.11
N LYS A 4 8.29 -23.59 0.14
CA LYS A 4 9.67 -23.39 -0.33
C LYS A 4 9.66 -23.42 -1.86
N VAL A 5 10.24 -22.39 -2.46
CA VAL A 5 10.45 -22.28 -3.91
C VAL A 5 11.93 -22.03 -4.13
N GLU A 6 12.52 -22.69 -5.13
CA GLU A 6 13.93 -22.51 -5.50
C GLU A 6 13.98 -21.75 -6.82
N ILE A 7 14.69 -20.62 -6.84
CA ILE A 7 14.84 -19.73 -8.00
C ILE A 7 16.28 -19.21 -8.03
N GLU A 8 16.81 -18.99 -9.23
CA GLU A 8 18.10 -18.33 -9.43
C GLU A 8 17.89 -16.83 -9.57
N ILE A 9 18.65 -16.04 -8.82
CA ILE A 9 18.59 -14.57 -8.83
C ILE A 9 20.03 -14.05 -8.89
N ASP A 10 20.21 -12.94 -9.60
CA ASP A 10 21.47 -12.21 -9.61
C ASP A 10 21.83 -11.72 -8.19
N VAL A 11 23.01 -12.11 -7.71
CA VAL A 11 23.50 -11.77 -6.37
C VAL A 11 23.73 -10.26 -6.23
N ASP A 12 24.16 -9.60 -7.31
CA ASP A 12 24.44 -8.16 -7.27
C ASP A 12 23.15 -7.35 -7.07
N LEU A 13 22.02 -7.84 -7.63
CA LEU A 13 20.71 -7.24 -7.42
C LEU A 13 20.22 -7.42 -5.97
N ILE A 14 20.46 -8.59 -5.38
CA ILE A 14 20.10 -8.84 -3.98
C ILE A 14 20.93 -7.98 -3.04
N ASP A 15 22.24 -7.91 -3.26
CA ASP A 15 23.13 -7.10 -2.43
C ASP A 15 22.79 -5.61 -2.52
N GLU A 16 22.45 -5.12 -3.71
CA GLU A 16 21.98 -3.75 -3.89
C GLU A 16 20.65 -3.51 -3.17
N ALA A 17 19.69 -4.44 -3.27
CA ALA A 17 18.41 -4.32 -2.57
C ALA A 17 18.58 -4.32 -1.05
N ILE A 18 19.41 -5.23 -0.53
CA ILE A 18 19.76 -5.30 0.90
C ILE A 18 20.38 -3.99 1.35
N ARG A 19 21.34 -3.45 0.58
CA ARG A 19 22.01 -2.19 0.91
C ARG A 19 21.05 -1.00 0.86
N ARG A 20 20.23 -0.90 -0.18
CA ARG A 20 19.36 0.24 -0.46
C ARG A 20 18.15 0.31 0.48
N PHE A 21 17.62 -0.84 0.87
CA PHE A 21 16.45 -0.96 1.72
C PHE A 21 16.80 -1.41 3.15
N HIS A 22 18.09 -1.55 3.48
CA HIS A 22 18.59 -1.95 4.80
C HIS A 22 18.01 -3.27 5.31
N LEU A 23 17.95 -4.27 4.44
CA LEU A 23 17.32 -5.57 4.74
C LEU A 23 18.31 -6.53 5.40
N ALA A 24 17.81 -7.53 6.11
CA ALA A 24 18.64 -8.50 6.79
C ALA A 24 19.13 -9.63 5.88
N ASP A 25 18.29 -10.05 4.93
CA ASP A 25 18.59 -11.20 4.07
C ASP A 25 17.92 -11.13 2.67
N ALA A 26 18.35 -12.05 1.80
CA ALA A 26 17.82 -12.21 0.46
C ALA A 26 16.31 -12.53 0.44
N ARG A 27 15.82 -13.26 1.44
CA ARG A 27 14.41 -13.65 1.55
C ARG A 27 13.54 -12.43 1.81
N GLU A 28 14.01 -11.52 2.64
CA GLU A 28 13.37 -10.25 2.96
C GLU A 28 13.36 -9.33 1.75
N ALA A 29 14.46 -9.27 0.99
CA ALA A 29 14.52 -8.55 -0.29
C ALA A 29 13.48 -9.05 -1.29
N VAL A 30 13.39 -10.37 -1.48
CA VAL A 30 12.38 -10.98 -2.37
C VAL A 30 10.97 -10.74 -1.86
N ASN A 31 10.73 -10.88 -0.56
CA ASN A 31 9.40 -10.63 0.02
C ASN A 31 8.99 -9.16 -0.10
N LEU A 32 9.92 -8.22 0.06
CA LEU A 32 9.67 -6.79 -0.16
C LEU A 32 9.30 -6.53 -1.62
N ALA A 33 10.11 -7.02 -2.57
CA ALA A 33 9.86 -6.84 -3.99
C ALA A 33 8.48 -7.39 -4.42
N LEU A 34 8.13 -8.60 -3.97
CA LEU A 34 6.82 -9.20 -4.26
C LEU A 34 5.67 -8.38 -3.66
N ARG A 35 5.84 -7.83 -2.45
CA ARG A 35 4.82 -6.98 -1.83
C ARG A 35 4.64 -5.68 -2.61
N THR A 36 5.72 -5.03 -3.01
CA THR A 36 5.65 -3.81 -3.82
C THR A 36 4.92 -4.07 -5.13
N LEU A 37 5.24 -5.16 -5.85
CA LEU A 37 4.56 -5.52 -7.10
C LEU A 37 3.05 -5.77 -6.90
N LEU A 38 2.66 -6.38 -5.79
CA LEU A 38 1.24 -6.61 -5.48
C LEU A 38 0.53 -5.33 -5.05
N THR A 39 1.18 -4.48 -4.25
CA THR A 39 0.61 -3.19 -3.82
C THR A 39 0.48 -2.21 -4.99
N GLU A 40 1.44 -2.18 -5.92
CA GLU A 40 1.30 -1.40 -7.15
C GLU A 40 0.14 -1.90 -8.01
N ALA A 41 -0.02 -3.23 -8.13
CA ALA A 41 -1.16 -3.80 -8.86
C ALA A 41 -2.53 -3.50 -8.22
N GLU A 42 -2.58 -3.36 -6.88
CA GLU A 42 -3.79 -2.95 -6.15
C GLU A 42 -4.02 -1.43 -6.24
N ALA A 43 -2.96 -0.62 -6.31
CA ALA A 43 -3.06 0.84 -6.43
C ALA A 43 -3.50 1.31 -7.83
N ASP A 44 -3.34 0.46 -8.85
CA ASP A 44 -3.88 0.68 -10.19
C ASP A 44 -5.38 0.37 -10.31
N GLU A 45 -6.02 -0.19 -9.27
CA GLU A 45 -7.46 -0.04 -9.14
C GLU A 45 -7.72 1.42 -8.79
N PRO A 46 -8.39 2.22 -9.66
CA PRO A 46 -8.67 3.60 -9.34
C PRO A 46 -9.52 3.57 -8.08
N ALA A 47 -8.91 3.92 -6.94
CA ALA A 47 -9.64 4.35 -5.77
C ALA A 47 -10.59 5.41 -6.31
N GLU A 48 -11.89 5.10 -6.36
CA GLU A 48 -12.92 6.04 -6.76
C GLU A 48 -12.58 7.33 -6.03
N GLU A 49 -12.09 8.33 -6.77
CA GLU A 49 -11.68 9.60 -6.18
C GLU A 49 -12.89 10.05 -5.39
N TYR A 50 -12.74 10.07 -4.06
CA TYR A 50 -13.80 10.57 -3.19
C TYR A 50 -13.93 12.05 -3.54
N ASP A 51 -14.85 12.35 -4.45
CA ASP A 51 -15.06 13.70 -4.94
C ASP A 51 -15.82 14.47 -3.86
N GLU A 52 -15.05 15.11 -2.97
CA GLU A 52 -15.54 16.01 -1.94
C GLU A 52 -16.35 17.19 -2.51
N PHE A 53 -16.35 17.41 -3.83
CA PHE A 53 -17.19 18.41 -4.50
C PHE A 53 -18.54 17.88 -4.98
N SER A 54 -18.73 16.56 -5.09
CA SER A 54 -20.03 15.93 -5.40
C SER A 54 -20.91 15.78 -4.15
N ASP A 55 -20.29 15.72 -2.97
CA ASP A 55 -20.99 15.57 -1.70
C ASP A 55 -21.45 16.93 -1.15
N LEU A 56 -22.56 17.46 -1.68
CA LEU A 56 -23.22 18.70 -1.22
C LEU A 56 -23.58 18.70 0.28
N SER A 57 -23.50 17.53 0.93
CA SER A 57 -23.65 17.35 2.37
C SER A 57 -22.49 17.97 3.17
N ALA A 58 -21.30 18.09 2.59
CA ALA A 58 -20.10 18.63 3.24
C ALA A 58 -20.17 20.16 3.50
N TRP A 59 -21.03 20.88 2.78
CA TRP A 59 -21.25 22.32 2.98
C TRP A 59 -22.41 22.62 3.91
N GLN A 60 -23.11 21.61 4.43
CA GLN A 60 -24.19 21.84 5.38
C GLN A 60 -23.58 22.25 6.73
N PRO A 61 -23.82 23.51 7.19
CA PRO A 61 -23.39 23.93 8.50
C PRO A 61 -24.12 23.04 9.50
N HIS A 62 -23.39 22.25 10.28
CA HIS A 62 -23.96 21.52 11.41
C HIS A 62 -24.53 22.56 12.38
N ARG A 63 -25.81 22.91 12.23
CA ARG A 63 -26.54 23.70 13.23
C ARG A 63 -26.67 22.82 14.46
N GLY A 64 -25.78 23.06 15.42
CA GLY A 64 -25.92 22.50 16.75
C GLY A 64 -27.23 22.95 17.41
N GLY A 65 -27.80 22.04 18.20
CA GLY A 65 -28.76 22.31 19.26
C GLY A 65 -30.22 22.39 18.82
N ASP A 66 -30.97 21.33 19.06
CA ASP A 66 -32.36 21.50 19.50
C ASP A 66 -32.58 20.67 20.77
N SER A 67 -33.16 21.35 21.75
CA SER A 67 -33.34 20.97 23.14
C SER A 67 -34.83 20.78 23.42
N GLY A 68 -35.22 19.60 23.90
CA GLY A 68 -36.54 19.32 24.49
C GLY A 68 -37.69 19.21 23.49
N PRO A 69 -38.69 18.35 23.73
CA PRO A 69 -39.45 18.32 24.98
C PRO A 69 -39.41 17.01 25.77
#